data_AF-A0A8J7SVJ6-F1
#
_entry.id   AF-A0A8J7SVJ6-F1
#
_cell.length_a   1.000
_cell.length_b   1.000
_cell.length_c   1.000
_cell.angle_alpha   90.00
_cell.angle_beta   90.00
_cell.angle_gamma   90.00
#
_symmetry.space_group_name_H-M   'P 1'
#
loop_
_entity.id
_entity.type
_entity.pdbx_description
1 polymer ?
#
loop_
_entity_poly.entity_id
_entity_poly.type
_entity_poly.pdbx_seq_one_letter_code
_entity_poly.pdbx_strand_id
1 'polypeptide(L)' 'MKSLKELYRIGIGPSSSHTIGPRSAAEAYLKRHPEALGFRVTLYG' A
#
# COMPACT_ATOMS: atom_id res chain seq x y z
N MET A 1 5.02 19.98 8.67
CA MET A 1 6.11 19.36 9.45
C MET A 1 5.77 17.88 9.63
N LYS A 2 6.66 16.95 9.26
CA LYS A 2 6.42 15.52 9.50
C LYS A 2 6.71 15.19 10.97
N SER A 3 5.83 14.42 11.59
CA SER A 3 6.04 13.87 12.93
C SER A 3 7.07 12.75 12.92
N LEU A 4 7.69 12.47 14.07
CA LEU A 4 8.56 11.30 14.24
C LEU A 4 7.83 9.99 13.93
N LYS A 5 6.52 9.92 14.22
CA LYS A 5 5.69 8.76 13.87
C LYS A 5 5.55 8.57 12.36
N GLU A 6 5.59 9.64 11.57
CA GLU A 6 5.55 9.54 10.11
C GLU A 6 6.90 9.13 9.52
N LEU A 7 8.01 9.50 10.18
CA LEU A 7 9.36 9.09 9.77
C LEU A 7 9.68 7.65 10.14
N TYR A 8 9.21 7.21 11.32
CA TYR A 8 9.48 5.89 11.87
C TYR A 8 8.16 5.14 12.06
N ARG A 9 7.81 4.32 11.06
CA ARG A 9 6.60 3.51 11.07
C ARG A 9 6.96 2.03 11.17
N ILE A 10 6.20 1.30 11.97
CA ILE A 10 6.23 -0.17 11.98
C ILE A 10 5.68 -0.67 10.64
N GLY A 11 6.40 -1.58 10.00
CA GLY A 11 6.04 -2.11 8.69
C GLY A 11 6.77 -3.39 8.36
N ILE A 12 6.43 -3.97 7.21
CA ILE A 12 7.03 -5.20 6.68
C ILE A 12 8.12 -4.81 5.67
N GLY A 13 9.32 -5.37 5.83
CA GLY A 13 10.41 -5.23 4.85
C GLY A 13 10.17 -6.07 3.59
N PRO A 14 11.03 -5.96 2.55
CA PRO A 14 12.31 -5.25 2.54
C PRO A 14 12.22 -3.76 2.18
N SER A 15 11.10 -3.27 1.64
CA SER A 15 11.04 -1.93 1.04
C SER A 15 9.74 -1.18 1.33
N SER A 16 9.85 0.05 1.83
CA SER A 16 8.67 0.91 2.01
C SER A 16 7.99 1.25 0.69
N SER A 17 8.75 1.52 -0.38
CA SER A 17 8.21 1.92 -1.69
C SER A 17 7.69 0.74 -2.51
N HIS A 18 8.29 -0.44 -2.37
CA HIS A 18 7.95 -1.61 -3.21
C HIS A 18 7.20 -2.72 -2.47
N THR A 19 7.05 -2.62 -1.14
CA THR A 19 6.31 -3.60 -0.33
C THR A 19 5.16 -2.93 0.40
N ILE A 20 5.45 -1.92 1.24
CA ILE A 20 4.42 -1.30 2.09
C ILE A 20 3.46 -0.43 1.25
N GLY A 21 4.00 0.40 0.35
CA GLY A 21 3.21 1.27 -0.53
C GLY A 21 2.21 0.49 -1.40
N PRO A 22 2.66 -0.48 -2.21
CA PRO A 22 1.78 -1.30 -3.04
C PRO A 22 0.73 -2.06 -2.22
N ARG A 23 1.09 -2.63 -1.07
CA ARG A 23 0.12 -3.28 -0.17
C ARG A 23 -0.95 -2.30 0.30
N SER A 24 -0.53 -1.13 0.81
CA SER A 24 -1.46 -0.10 1.28
C SER A 24 -2.39 0.38 0.17
N ALA A 25 -1.90 0.50 -1.06
CA ALA A 25 -2.70 0.87 -2.22
C ALA A 25 -3.74 -0.22 -2.57
N ALA A 26 -3.33 -1.49 -2.56
CA ALA A 26 -4.22 -2.62 -2.80
C ALA A 26 -5.32 -2.73 -1.73
N GLU A 27 -4.97 -2.62 -0.45
CA GLU A 27 -5.93 -2.62 0.67
C GLU A 27 -6.94 -1.47 0.57
N ALA A 28 -6.47 -0.27 0.23
CA ALA A 28 -7.32 0.89 0.04
C ALA A 28 -8.23 0.77 -1.19
N TYR A 29 -7.79 0.10 -2.25
CA TYR A 29 -8.60 -0.16 -3.44
C TYR A 29 -9.67 -1.20 -3.16
N LEU A 30 -9.31 -2.31 -2.51
CA LEU A 30 -10.25 -3.37 -2.09
C LEU A 30 -11.39 -2.80 -1.24
N LYS A 31 -11.09 -1.94 -0.26
CA LYS A 31 -12.10 -1.31 0.60
C LYS A 31 -13.09 -0.41 -0.15
N ARG A 32 -12.69 0.14 -1.29
CA ARG A 32 -13.53 1.02 -2.12
C ARG A 32 -14.43 0.26 -3.08
N HIS A 33 -14.14 -1.02 -3.32
CA HIS A 33 -14.84 -1.86 -4.30
C HIS A 33 -15.17 -3.24 -3.72
N PRO A 34 -15.99 -3.32 -2.65
CA PRO A 34 -16.32 -4.58 -1.99
C PRO A 34 -17.09 -5.57 -2.89
N GLU A 35 -17.76 -5.07 -3.93
CA GLU A 35 -18.53 -5.86 -4.90
C GLU A 35 -17.69 -6.47 -6.02
N ALA A 36 -16.42 -6.08 -6.16
CA ALA A 36 -15.60 -6.53 -7.26
C ALA A 36 -15.24 -8.02 -7.13
N LEU A 37 -15.43 -8.77 -8.22
CA LEU A 37 -15.11 -10.21 -8.28
C LEU A 37 -13.60 -10.47 -8.38
N GLY A 38 -12.82 -9.47 -8.79
CA GLY A 38 -11.37 -9.57 -8.90
C GLY A 38 -10.74 -8.32 -9.49
N PHE A 39 -9.41 -8.23 -9.38
CA PHE A 39 -8.62 -7.11 -9.87
C PHE A 39 -7.46 -7.58 -10.73
N ARG A 40 -7.05 -6.74 -11.69
CA ARG A 40 -5.82 -6.90 -12.45
C ARG A 40 -4.97 -5.67 -12.21
N VAL A 41 -3.71 -5.89 -11.82
CA VAL A 41 -2.74 -4.83 -11.57
C VAL A 41 -1.66 -4.90 -12.62
N THR A 42 -1.28 -3.75 -13.17
CA THR A 42 -0.11 -3.60 -14.04
C THR A 42 0.89 -2.73 -13.29
N LEU A 43 2.11 -3.23 -13.13
CA LEU A 43 3.19 -2.50 -12.47
C LEU A 43 4.07 -1.85 -13.53
N TYR A 44 4.44 -0.59 -13.27
CA TYR A 44 5.35 0.18 -14.10
C TYR A 44 6.65 0.40 -13.32
N GLY A 45 7.77 0.53 -14.05
CA GLY A 45 9.09 0.83 -13.52
C GLY A 45 9.30 2.31 -13.32
#